data_AF-A0A158EHS7-F1
#
_entry.id   AF-A0A158EHS7-F1
#
_cell.length_a   1.000
_cell.length_b   1.000
_cell.length_c   1.000
_cell.angle_alpha   90.00
_cell.angle_beta   90.00
_cell.angle_gamma   90.00
#
_symmetry.space_group_name_H-M   'P 1'
#
loop_
_entity.id
_entity.type
_entity.pdbx_description
1 polymer ?
#
loop_
_entity_poly.entity_id
_entity_poly.type
_entity_poly.pdbx_seq_one_letter_code
_entity_poly.pdbx_strand_id
1 'polypeptide(L)'
;MTLFLRSTYLEARFPSQQGGYFECTPDEGKAAFLNRFAIGGAMIRYRAVHPRTVEDIVALDIALPRNTTEWFERLPPEISKDIEYTMYCGHFFCHVLHQEYLVRRGGDCERIKDDILALLTARGAEYPAEHNVGHLYEAKDSLKRFYQELDPTNTFNPGIGKTSRLFNWGKPAYGCTCAPDRAAVSEER
;
A
#
# COMPACT_ATOMS: atom_id res chain seq x y z
N MET A 1 18.28 7.60 6.51
CA MET A 1 18.97 8.05 5.29
C MET A 1 18.95 9.56 5.27
N THR A 2 20.03 10.22 5.70
CA THR A 2 20.13 11.68 5.77
C THR A 2 20.65 12.18 4.44
N LEU A 3 19.78 12.80 3.62
CA LEU A 3 20.21 13.41 2.36
C LEU A 3 20.69 14.84 2.62
N PHE A 4 21.91 15.12 2.17
CA PHE A 4 22.48 16.47 2.13
C PHE A 4 22.08 17.15 0.83
N LEU A 5 20.97 17.90 0.84
CA LEU A 5 20.84 19.01 -0.10
C LEU A 5 21.92 20.03 0.28
N ARG A 6 22.81 20.38 -0.65
CA ARG A 6 23.82 21.41 -0.38
C ARG A 6 23.13 22.74 -0.13
N SER A 7 23.54 23.47 0.91
CA SER A 7 23.00 24.80 1.23
C SER A 7 23.02 25.71 0.00
N THR A 8 24.12 25.71 -0.76
CA THR A 8 24.28 26.50 -1.99
C THR A 8 23.20 26.27 -3.04
N TYR A 9 22.67 25.04 -3.15
CA TYR A 9 21.57 24.75 -4.08
C TYR A 9 20.25 25.38 -3.62
N LEU A 10 20.00 25.38 -2.31
CA LEU A 10 18.80 25.94 -1.70
C LEU A 10 18.86 27.48 -1.67
N GLU A 11 20.02 28.07 -1.33
CA GLU A 11 20.26 29.52 -1.34
C GLU A 11 20.01 30.12 -2.74
N ALA A 12 20.37 29.41 -3.80
CA ALA A 12 20.15 29.86 -5.17
C ALA A 12 18.67 29.85 -5.61
N ARG A 13 17.78 29.22 -4.83
CA ARG A 13 16.35 29.04 -5.16
C ARG A 13 15.42 29.68 -4.14
N PHE A 14 15.87 29.82 -2.91
CA PHE A 14 15.06 30.27 -1.78
C PHE A 14 15.81 31.34 -0.98
N PRO A 15 15.08 32.29 -0.36
CA PRO A 15 13.62 32.41 -0.39
C PRO A 15 13.09 32.87 -1.76
N SER A 16 11.84 32.52 -2.06
CA SER A 16 11.07 33.00 -3.20
C SER A 16 9.66 33.36 -2.76
N GLN A 17 8.83 33.92 -3.65
CA GLN A 17 7.41 34.13 -3.34
C GLN A 17 6.65 32.83 -3.01
N GLN A 18 7.19 31.68 -3.42
CA GLN A 18 6.53 30.38 -3.29
C GLN A 18 7.07 29.55 -2.10
N GLY A 19 8.07 30.05 -1.36
CA GLY A 19 8.57 29.35 -0.17
C GLY A 19 9.94 29.80 0.30
N GLY A 20 10.39 29.20 1.39
CA GLY A 20 11.70 29.38 1.98
C GLY A 20 12.20 28.10 2.64
N TYR A 21 13.41 28.14 3.17
CA TYR A 21 13.97 27.09 4.00
C TYR A 21 14.80 27.73 5.12
N PHE A 22 15.13 26.95 6.15
CA PHE A 22 16.09 27.33 7.17
C PHE A 22 16.93 26.11 7.54
N GLU A 23 18.13 26.36 8.07
CA GLU A 23 18.95 25.30 8.63
C GLU A 23 18.44 24.98 10.03
N CYS A 24 17.96 23.75 10.23
CA CYS A 24 17.51 23.31 11.55
C CYS A 24 18.69 23.27 12.52
N THR A 25 18.45 23.75 13.74
CA THR A 25 19.23 23.36 14.91
C THR A 25 19.12 21.84 15.15
N PRO A 26 20.03 21.22 15.93
CA PRO A 26 19.95 19.80 16.24
C PRO A 26 18.60 19.37 16.85
N ASP A 27 17.97 20.22 17.65
CA ASP A 27 16.69 19.90 18.30
C ASP A 27 15.51 20.05 17.33
N GLU A 28 15.50 21.07 16.48
CA GLU A 28 14.51 21.20 15.40
C GLU A 28 14.60 20.02 14.42
N GLY A 29 15.82 19.59 14.07
CA GLY A 29 16.03 18.43 13.22
C GLY A 29 15.43 17.15 13.82
N LYS A 30 15.71 16.88 15.11
CA LYS A 30 15.11 15.75 15.82
C LYS A 30 13.59 15.85 15.90
N ALA A 31 13.06 17.02 16.23
CA ALA A 31 11.62 17.25 16.35
C ALA A 31 10.90 17.07 15.01
N ALA A 32 11.46 17.59 13.90
CA ALA A 32 10.92 17.42 12.56
C ALA A 32 10.88 15.94 12.14
N PHE A 33 11.96 15.20 12.42
CA PHE A 33 11.99 13.75 12.17
C PHE A 33 10.95 13.00 13.02
N LEU A 34 10.85 13.32 14.31
CA LEU A 34 9.86 12.69 15.20
C LEU A 34 8.43 12.96 14.72
N ASN A 35 8.13 14.21 14.34
CA ASN A 35 6.82 14.59 13.79
C ASN A 35 6.50 13.80 12.52
N ARG A 36 7.46 13.70 11.59
CA ARG A 36 7.31 12.95 10.34
C ARG A 36 6.99 11.47 10.58
N PHE A 37 7.54 10.83 11.60
CA PHE A 37 7.24 9.42 11.91
C PHE A 37 5.96 9.24 12.73
N ALA A 38 5.59 10.23 13.54
CA ALA A 38 4.36 10.19 14.33
C ALA A 38 3.09 10.16 13.48
N ILE A 39 3.15 10.64 12.24
CA ILE A 39 1.97 10.82 11.37
C ILE A 39 1.23 9.52 11.06
N GLY A 40 1.92 8.39 10.86
CA GLY A 40 1.26 7.10 10.61
C GLY A 40 0.44 6.63 11.83
N GLY A 41 0.93 6.89 13.04
CA GLY A 41 0.16 6.64 14.27
C GLY A 41 -0.99 7.63 14.46
N ALA A 42 -0.84 8.87 13.99
CA ALA A 42 -1.84 9.92 14.14
C ALA A 42 -3.15 9.61 13.40
N MET A 43 -3.07 9.05 12.18
CA MET A 43 -4.26 8.65 11.40
C MET A 43 -5.06 7.54 12.09
N ILE A 44 -4.36 6.53 12.61
CA ILE A 44 -4.96 5.44 13.41
C ILE A 44 -5.66 5.99 14.66
N ARG A 45 -5.00 6.93 15.37
CA ARG A 45 -5.57 7.58 16.55
C ARG A 45 -6.78 8.44 16.19
N TYR A 46 -6.72 9.18 15.08
CA TYR A 46 -7.83 9.99 14.60
C TYR A 46 -9.06 9.12 14.34
N ARG A 47 -8.90 8.01 13.60
CA ARG A 47 -9.98 7.03 13.36
C ARG A 47 -10.61 6.54 14.67
N ALA A 48 -9.77 6.17 15.64
CA ALA A 48 -10.22 5.60 16.90
C ALA A 48 -11.08 6.56 17.75
N VAL A 49 -10.80 7.87 17.69
CA VAL A 49 -11.55 8.87 18.47
C VAL A 49 -12.73 9.49 17.71
N HIS A 50 -12.84 9.25 16.40
CA HIS A 50 -13.92 9.74 15.53
C HIS A 50 -14.80 8.63 14.92
N PRO A 51 -15.19 7.55 15.65
CA PRO A 51 -15.88 6.40 15.05
C PRO A 51 -17.26 6.72 14.46
N ARG A 52 -17.83 7.88 14.78
CA ARG A 52 -19.12 8.34 14.27
C ARG A 52 -19.03 9.07 12.93
N THR A 53 -17.86 9.60 12.57
CA THR A 53 -17.69 10.45 11.38
C THR A 53 -16.80 9.82 10.32
N VAL A 54 -16.00 8.81 10.67
CA VAL A 54 -15.14 8.09 9.72
C VAL A 54 -15.40 6.58 9.76
N GLU A 55 -15.12 5.92 8.63
CA GLU A 55 -14.98 4.46 8.53
C GLU A 55 -13.50 4.07 8.74
N ASP A 56 -12.98 3.17 7.90
CA ASP A 56 -11.60 2.72 7.95
C ASP A 56 -10.65 3.65 7.17
N ILE A 57 -9.35 3.36 7.27
CA ILE A 57 -8.28 4.05 6.55
C ILE A 57 -7.96 3.26 5.30
N VAL A 58 -8.09 3.89 4.13
CA VAL A 58 -7.49 3.39 2.90
C VAL A 58 -6.02 3.81 2.93
N ALA A 59 -5.12 2.88 3.26
CA ALA A 59 -3.69 3.12 3.36
C ALA A 59 -2.94 2.56 2.15
N LEU A 60 -2.32 3.43 1.38
CA LEU A 60 -1.57 3.11 0.17
C LEU A 60 -0.08 3.33 0.35
N ASP A 61 0.71 2.38 -0.13
CA ASP A 61 2.17 2.40 -0.11
C ASP A 61 2.70 2.25 -1.54
N ILE A 62 3.15 3.34 -2.13
CA ILE A 62 3.36 3.45 -3.57
C ILE A 62 4.77 3.92 -3.91
N ALA A 63 5.28 3.47 -5.06
CA ALA A 63 6.52 3.94 -5.67
C ALA A 63 6.19 4.49 -7.07
N LEU A 64 6.38 5.79 -7.28
CA LEU A 64 6.17 6.40 -8.60
C LEU A 64 7.38 6.13 -9.52
N PRO A 65 7.20 6.15 -10.86
CA PRO A 65 8.32 6.16 -11.79
C PRO A 65 9.34 7.25 -11.45
N ARG A 66 10.62 6.92 -11.56
CA ARG A 66 11.74 7.83 -11.20
C ARG A 66 11.74 9.15 -11.98
N ASN A 67 11.12 9.18 -13.15
CA ASN A 67 10.98 10.35 -14.02
C ASN A 67 9.64 11.09 -13.84
N THR A 68 8.84 10.74 -12.84
CA THR A 68 7.56 11.42 -12.56
C THR A 68 7.81 12.85 -12.11
N THR A 69 7.25 13.82 -12.83
CA THR A 69 7.29 15.24 -12.44
C THR A 69 6.04 15.66 -11.69
N GLU A 70 4.87 15.16 -12.13
CA GLU A 70 3.57 15.36 -11.47
C GLU A 70 3.39 14.32 -10.35
N TRP A 71 4.19 14.46 -9.30
CA TRP A 71 4.19 13.52 -8.16
C TRP A 71 2.99 13.74 -7.23
N PHE A 72 2.61 15.01 -7.00
CA PHE A 72 1.52 15.35 -6.09
C PHE A 72 0.17 14.96 -6.68
N GLU A 73 -0.60 14.20 -5.92
CA GLU A 73 -1.88 13.66 -6.36
C GLU A 73 -2.98 14.71 -6.40
N ARG A 74 -3.91 14.54 -7.35
CA ARG A 74 -5.20 15.22 -7.36
C ARG A 74 -6.28 14.18 -7.64
N LEU A 75 -6.98 13.76 -6.58
CA LEU A 75 -8.06 12.79 -6.73
C LEU A 75 -9.26 13.42 -7.47
N PRO A 76 -9.87 12.69 -8.40
CA PRO A 76 -11.11 13.11 -9.02
C PRO A 76 -12.24 13.36 -7.99
N PRO A 77 -13.17 14.31 -8.24
CA PRO A 77 -14.26 14.64 -7.31
C PRO A 77 -15.12 13.45 -6.88
N GLU A 78 -15.29 12.46 -7.75
CA GLU A 78 -16.04 11.24 -7.49
C GLU A 78 -15.42 10.36 -6.40
N ILE A 79 -14.11 10.47 -6.16
CA ILE A 79 -13.40 9.80 -5.06
C ILE A 79 -13.27 10.75 -3.87
N SER A 80 -12.82 11.99 -4.10
CA SER A 80 -12.46 12.92 -3.01
C SER A 80 -13.64 13.36 -2.16
N LYS A 81 -14.86 13.34 -2.69
CA LYS A 81 -16.09 13.63 -1.91
C LYS A 81 -16.29 12.67 -0.73
N ASP A 82 -15.82 11.43 -0.86
CA ASP A 82 -16.01 10.37 0.15
C ASP A 82 -14.87 10.34 1.18
N ILE A 83 -13.88 11.22 1.05
CA ILE A 83 -12.71 11.32 1.94
C ILE A 83 -12.91 12.47 2.93
N GLU A 84 -12.71 12.18 4.22
CA GLU A 84 -12.72 13.16 5.32
C GLU A 84 -11.36 13.84 5.45
N TYR A 85 -10.29 13.04 5.55
CA TYR A 85 -8.92 13.53 5.65
C TYR A 85 -7.99 12.75 4.74
N THR A 86 -7.06 13.48 4.13
CA THR A 86 -5.97 12.92 3.34
C THR A 86 -4.66 13.24 4.03
N MET A 87 -3.82 12.22 4.17
CA MET A 87 -2.46 12.35 4.69
C MET A 87 -1.48 11.84 3.64
N TYR A 88 -0.52 12.71 3.30
CA TYR A 88 0.59 12.34 2.44
C TYR A 88 1.89 12.49 3.22
N CYS A 89 2.68 11.42 3.25
CA CYS A 89 4.05 11.45 3.70
C CYS A 89 4.87 10.49 2.84
N GLY A 90 6.19 10.51 2.92
CA GLY A 90 6.99 9.56 2.14
C GLY A 90 8.48 9.77 2.24
N HIS A 91 9.20 9.05 1.40
CA HIS A 91 10.63 9.16 1.15
C HIS A 91 10.80 9.87 -0.19
N PHE A 92 10.74 11.21 -0.16
CA PHE A 92 10.56 12.04 -1.35
C PHE A 92 11.53 11.71 -2.49
N PHE A 93 12.83 11.59 -2.20
CA PHE A 93 13.85 11.29 -3.21
C PHE A 93 13.82 9.85 -3.75
N CYS A 94 13.15 8.94 -3.06
CA CYS A 94 12.93 7.58 -3.54
C CYS A 94 11.66 7.47 -4.39
N HIS A 95 10.87 8.55 -4.49
CA HIS A 95 9.52 8.53 -5.08
C HIS A 95 8.60 7.50 -4.40
N VAL A 96 8.87 7.17 -3.13
CA VAL A 96 8.03 6.32 -2.29
C VAL A 96 7.13 7.21 -1.44
N LEU A 97 5.81 7.02 -1.56
CA LEU A 97 4.81 7.82 -0.86
C LEU A 97 3.85 6.89 -0.11
N HIS A 98 3.51 7.29 1.10
CA HIS A 98 2.41 6.75 1.87
C HIS A 98 1.25 7.74 1.76
N GLN A 99 0.16 7.26 1.19
CA GLN A 99 -1.07 8.02 1.03
C GLN A 99 -2.16 7.35 1.85
N GLU A 100 -2.65 8.04 2.87
CA GLU A 100 -3.71 7.53 3.72
C GLU A 100 -4.95 8.40 3.59
N TYR A 101 -6.09 7.75 3.42
CA TYR A 101 -7.38 8.40 3.28
C TYR A 101 -8.32 7.89 4.37
N LEU A 102 -8.72 8.80 5.26
CA LEU A 102 -9.81 8.54 6.20
C LEU A 102 -11.13 8.70 5.45
N VAL A 103 -11.83 7.59 5.25
CA VAL A 103 -13.10 7.57 4.52
C VAL A 103 -14.22 8.08 5.42
N ARG A 104 -15.10 8.92 4.88
CA ARG A 104 -16.29 9.41 5.60
C ARG A 104 -17.19 8.24 6.01
N ARG A 105 -17.92 8.40 7.11
CA ARG A 105 -18.92 7.42 7.58
C ARG A 105 -19.87 7.01 6.45
N GLY A 106 -20.08 5.71 6.27
CA GLY A 106 -20.89 5.12 5.20
C GLY A 106 -20.21 4.99 3.84
N GLY A 107 -18.95 5.43 3.69
CA GLY A 107 -18.18 5.26 2.47
C GLY A 107 -17.67 3.84 2.27
N ASP A 108 -17.49 3.46 1.01
CA ASP A 108 -16.96 2.14 0.62
C ASP A 108 -15.44 2.19 0.45
N CYS A 109 -14.71 1.72 1.48
CA CYS A 109 -13.26 1.71 1.49
C CYS A 109 -12.64 0.83 0.41
N GLU A 110 -13.23 -0.32 0.09
CA GLU A 110 -12.68 -1.24 -0.91
C GLU A 110 -12.85 -0.65 -2.31
N ARG A 111 -14.02 -0.12 -2.64
CA ARG A 111 -14.23 0.59 -3.90
C ARG A 111 -13.27 1.78 -4.05
N ILE A 112 -13.16 2.63 -3.02
CA ILE A 112 -12.24 3.79 -3.05
C ILE A 112 -10.80 3.33 -3.26
N LYS A 113 -10.38 2.27 -2.58
CA LYS A 113 -9.05 1.68 -2.76
C LYS A 113 -8.85 1.22 -4.20
N ASP A 114 -9.77 0.44 -4.75
CA ASP A 114 -9.67 -0.08 -6.12
C ASP A 114 -9.64 1.06 -7.15
N ASP A 115 -10.45 2.10 -6.98
CA ASP A 115 -10.47 3.28 -7.85
C ASP A 115 -9.11 4.02 -7.83
N ILE A 116 -8.54 4.25 -6.64
CA ILE A 116 -7.23 4.91 -6.52
C ILE A 116 -6.10 4.02 -7.07
N LEU A 117 -6.13 2.71 -6.81
CA LEU A 117 -5.15 1.77 -7.36
C LEU A 117 -5.19 1.71 -8.89
N ALA A 118 -6.38 1.84 -9.50
CA ALA A 118 -6.50 1.95 -10.94
C ALA A 118 -5.84 3.23 -11.49
N LEU A 119 -6.05 4.37 -10.83
CA LEU A 119 -5.38 5.64 -11.19
C LEU A 119 -3.85 5.53 -11.07
N LEU A 120 -3.37 4.90 -10.01
CA LEU A 120 -1.94 4.68 -9.76
C LEU A 120 -1.32 3.75 -10.79
N THR A 121 -2.02 2.67 -11.14
CA THR A 121 -1.60 1.75 -12.22
C THR A 121 -1.49 2.50 -13.55
N ALA A 122 -2.46 3.35 -13.88
CA ALA A 122 -2.41 4.15 -15.11
C ALA A 122 -1.24 5.15 -15.13
N ARG A 123 -0.76 5.60 -13.96
CA ARG A 123 0.44 6.44 -13.80
C ARG A 123 1.74 5.64 -13.80
N GLY A 124 1.68 4.32 -13.92
CA GLY A 124 2.85 3.44 -13.86
C GLY A 124 3.46 3.33 -12.45
N ALA A 125 2.69 3.65 -11.41
CA ALA A 125 3.13 3.47 -10.03
C ALA A 125 3.17 1.97 -9.69
N GLU A 126 4.14 1.62 -8.86
CA GLU A 126 4.28 0.29 -8.27
C GLU A 126 3.79 0.29 -6.83
N TYR A 127 3.15 -0.78 -6.41
CA TYR A 127 2.72 -1.00 -5.03
C TYR A 127 2.61 -2.50 -4.73
N PRO A 128 2.84 -2.92 -3.48
CA PRO A 128 3.38 -2.14 -2.35
C PRO A 128 4.86 -1.77 -2.56
N ALA A 129 5.32 -0.66 -1.99
CA ALA A 129 6.66 -0.12 -2.18
C ALA A 129 7.66 -0.61 -1.13
N GLU A 130 7.36 -0.45 0.17
CA GLU A 130 8.22 -0.85 1.28
C GLU A 130 7.51 -1.70 2.34
N HIS A 131 6.18 -1.64 2.43
CA HIS A 131 5.39 -2.31 3.46
C HIS A 131 5.03 -3.77 3.15
N ASN A 132 5.43 -4.27 1.97
CA ASN A 132 5.10 -5.61 1.48
C ASN A 132 3.56 -5.81 1.28
N VAL A 133 3.15 -6.97 0.77
CA VAL A 133 1.75 -7.19 0.34
C VAL A 133 0.79 -7.39 1.51
N GLY A 134 1.28 -7.94 2.63
CA GLY A 134 0.46 -8.33 3.78
C GLY A 134 -0.75 -9.16 3.32
N HIS A 135 -1.94 -8.83 3.82
CA HIS A 135 -3.20 -9.33 3.25
C HIS A 135 -3.99 -8.22 2.52
N LEU A 136 -3.36 -7.06 2.32
CA LEU A 136 -3.99 -5.87 1.76
C LEU A 136 -3.86 -5.83 0.24
N TYR A 137 -2.75 -6.33 -0.30
CA TYR A 137 -2.46 -6.33 -1.73
C TYR A 137 -2.44 -7.73 -2.30
N GLU A 138 -2.82 -7.84 -3.57
CA GLU A 138 -2.60 -9.04 -4.37
C GLU A 138 -1.08 -9.17 -4.64
N ALA A 139 -0.50 -10.34 -4.36
CA ALA A 139 0.88 -10.60 -4.73
C ALA A 139 1.03 -10.81 -6.25
N LYS A 140 2.07 -10.22 -6.84
CA LYS A 140 2.48 -10.52 -8.21
C LYS A 140 2.89 -12.00 -8.33
N ASP A 141 2.77 -12.57 -9.52
CA ASP A 141 3.02 -14.00 -9.74
C ASP A 141 4.45 -14.43 -9.39
N SER A 142 5.44 -13.57 -9.62
CA SER A 142 6.82 -13.82 -9.20
C SER A 142 6.93 -14.01 -7.69
N LEU A 143 6.23 -13.16 -6.92
CA LEU A 143 6.21 -13.20 -5.47
C LEU A 143 5.42 -14.40 -4.94
N LYS A 144 4.28 -14.73 -5.57
CA LYS A 144 3.52 -15.95 -5.27
C LYS A 144 4.35 -17.22 -5.46
N ARG A 145 5.11 -17.30 -6.57
CA ARG A 145 6.03 -18.42 -6.83
C ARG A 145 7.12 -18.51 -5.78
N PHE A 146 7.73 -17.37 -5.44
CA PHE A 146 8.75 -17.29 -4.40
C PHE A 146 8.22 -17.77 -3.04
N TYR A 147 7.00 -17.39 -2.65
CA TYR A 147 6.37 -17.88 -1.42
C TYR A 147 6.14 -19.40 -1.46
N GLN A 148 5.66 -19.94 -2.58
CA GLN A 148 5.44 -21.39 -2.74
C GLN A 148 6.73 -22.20 -2.72
N GLU A 149 7.83 -21.64 -3.24
CA GLU A 149 9.14 -22.29 -3.23
C GLU A 149 9.71 -22.41 -1.81
N LEU A 150 9.56 -21.36 -1.00
CA LEU A 150 10.06 -21.34 0.37
C LEU A 150 9.15 -22.07 1.37
N ASP A 151 7.84 -22.04 1.16
CA ASP A 151 6.85 -22.71 2.01
C ASP A 151 5.91 -23.59 1.19
N PRO A 152 6.38 -24.74 0.69
CA PRO A 152 5.55 -25.63 -0.14
C PRO A 152 4.30 -26.14 0.60
N THR A 153 4.29 -26.11 1.93
CA THR A 153 3.14 -26.57 2.74
C THR A 153 2.15 -25.48 3.11
N ASN A 154 2.46 -24.20 2.84
CA ASN A 154 1.65 -23.05 3.22
C ASN A 154 1.32 -23.05 4.73
N THR A 155 2.33 -23.22 5.57
CA THR A 155 2.21 -23.26 7.05
C THR A 155 2.77 -21.99 7.71
N PHE A 156 3.63 -21.23 7.02
CA PHE A 156 4.24 -20.01 7.51
C PHE A 156 3.54 -18.78 6.91
N ASN A 157 2.70 -18.15 7.73
CA ASN A 157 1.88 -16.97 7.37
C ASN A 157 0.95 -17.16 6.15
N PRO A 158 0.00 -18.12 6.20
CA PRO A 158 -0.83 -18.47 5.05
C PRO A 158 -1.73 -17.32 4.57
N GLY A 159 -1.92 -17.23 3.26
CA GLY A 159 -2.77 -16.23 2.62
C GLY A 159 -2.15 -14.85 2.45
N ILE A 160 -0.85 -14.70 2.71
CA ILE A 160 -0.09 -13.49 2.39
C ILE A 160 -0.22 -13.19 0.88
N GLY A 161 -0.39 -11.92 0.52
CA GLY A 161 -0.57 -11.49 -0.85
C GLY A 161 -1.92 -11.91 -1.45
N LYS A 162 -2.95 -12.02 -0.62
CA LYS A 162 -4.28 -12.57 -0.97
C LYS A 162 -4.22 -13.98 -1.61
N THR A 163 -3.21 -14.77 -1.26
CA THR A 163 -3.09 -16.17 -1.69
C THR A 163 -3.99 -17.11 -0.86
N SER A 164 -3.94 -18.42 -1.15
CA SER A 164 -4.69 -19.43 -0.39
C SER A 164 -4.29 -19.43 1.09
N ARG A 165 -5.28 -19.60 1.98
CA ARG A 165 -5.08 -19.84 3.42
C ARG A 165 -5.06 -21.32 3.77
N LEU A 166 -5.24 -22.20 2.78
CA LEU A 166 -5.35 -23.64 2.99
C LEU A 166 -3.97 -24.29 3.01
N PHE A 167 -3.81 -25.33 3.83
CA PHE A 167 -2.64 -26.19 3.83
C PHE A 167 -2.31 -26.69 2.41
N ASN A 168 -1.02 -26.82 2.11
CA ASN A 168 -0.48 -27.22 0.82
C ASN A 168 -1.04 -26.37 -0.35
N TRP A 169 -1.30 -25.09 -0.09
CA TRP A 169 -1.86 -24.14 -1.05
C TRP A 169 -3.24 -24.54 -1.58
N GLY A 170 -3.98 -25.38 -0.86
CA GLY A 170 -5.25 -25.96 -1.31
C GLY A 170 -5.09 -27.12 -2.30
N LYS A 171 -3.86 -27.58 -2.57
CA LYS A 171 -3.59 -28.78 -3.36
C LYS A 171 -3.86 -30.02 -2.49
N PRO A 172 -4.59 -31.03 -2.99
CA PRO A 172 -4.83 -32.25 -2.23
C PRO A 172 -3.49 -32.89 -1.84
N ALA A 173 -3.34 -33.25 -0.56
CA ALA A 173 -2.12 -33.86 -0.03
C ALA A 173 -1.80 -35.22 -0.68
N TYR A 174 -2.83 -35.86 -1.25
CA TYR A 174 -2.74 -37.09 -2.01
C TYR A 174 -3.47 -36.88 -3.33
N GLY A 175 -2.75 -36.96 -4.45
CA GLY A 175 -3.40 -37.16 -5.74
C GLY A 175 -4.02 -38.55 -5.72
N CYS A 176 -5.35 -38.67 -5.63
CA CYS A 176 -5.98 -39.96 -5.93
C CYS A 176 -5.79 -40.18 -7.43
N THR A 177 -4.70 -40.84 -7.81
CA THR A 177 -4.55 -41.49 -9.12
C THR A 177 -5.33 -42.79 -9.13
N CYS A 178 -6.53 -42.78 -8.54
CA CYS A 178 -7.48 -43.85 -8.72
C CYS A 178 -7.92 -43.77 -10.19
N ALA A 179 -7.20 -44.50 -11.05
CA ALA A 179 -7.75 -44.93 -12.32
C ALA A 179 -9.13 -45.54 -12.01
N PRO A 180 -10.17 -45.27 -12.84
CA PRO A 180 -11.46 -45.88 -12.61
C PRO A 180 -11.31 -47.39 -12.83
N ASP A 181 -11.06 -48.15 -11.77
CA ASP A 181 -11.02 -49.62 -11.74
C ASP A 181 -12.41 -50.25 -11.96
N ARG A 182 -13.42 -49.44 -12.27
CA ARG A 182 -14.76 -49.90 -12.58
C ARG A 182 -15.20 -49.29 -13.90
N ALA A 183 -15.35 -50.16 -14.89
CA ALA A 183 -16.18 -49.87 -16.05
C ALA A 183 -17.52 -49.33 -15.56
N ALA A 184 -18.01 -48.27 -16.20
CA ALA A 184 -19.35 -47.77 -15.98
C ALA A 184 -20.32 -48.95 -16.10
N VAL A 185 -21.07 -49.22 -15.03
CA VAL A 185 -22.16 -50.19 -15.09
C VAL A 185 -23.15 -49.63 -16.09
N SER A 186 -23.30 -50.30 -17.23
CA SER A 186 -24.32 -49.98 -18.22
C SER A 186 -25.68 -50.17 -17.57
N GLU A 187 -26.45 -49.09 -17.46
CA GLU A 187 -27.89 -49.17 -17.18
C GLU A 187 -28.57 -49.84 -18.39
N GLU A 188 -28.66 -51.17 -18.36
CA GLU A 188 -29.62 -51.90 -19.16
C GLU A 188 -30.88 -52.18 -18.34
N ARG A 189 -31.92 -51.39 -18.68
CA ARG A 189 -33.37 -51.60 -18.57
C ARG A 189 -34.04 -51.59 -17.19
#